data_AF-A0A928Z5C5-F1
#
_entry.id   AF-A0A928Z5C5-F1
#
_cell.length_a   1.000
_cell.length_b   1.000
_cell.length_c   1.000
_cell.angle_alpha   90.00
_cell.angle_beta   90.00
_cell.angle_gamma   90.00
#
_symmetry.space_group_name_H-M   'P 1'
#
loop_
_entity.id
_entity.type
_entity.pdbx_description
1 polymer ?
#
loop_
_entity_poly.entity_id
_entity_poly.type
_entity_poly.pdbx_seq_one_letter_code
_entity_poly.pdbx_strand_id
1 'polypeptide(L)'
;MRSMFAPKPNKLIHCRQQPRWTQRSLLLLKQPEKSDFGGLQHQLYARDYRDRLLAITDFFELRDAGIPLLLEALRDPNGKVRELAAKCLSIFPDHPDVQPIFAASQYRDFRCQKTLKHHNQTITALDISPDQQQCLSVGSGGVIYLWDLVSGELVQTFADVDSGISKAIFNRDGRYVFSNHHTNRVYVWDIATGKCVKQLEGHDDRIVSLVLAPTGNNLITGSWDHTVGLWDLSEGQLIDRFTGHRRQVYTVAISPDGQTIFSADGDGVMRSWDRRSGQPQWAVQLDKTIVQALAVHPTQPILLSGDSRSRLSLWHAQTGEHLDTLPSWTYRATHQIVPSANGEMIFQTCGSGINIWHQPTGWFVGKLEGHRWATTAVVVSHDGKTIISASDDKTIKIWQ
;
A
#
# COMPACT_ATOMS: atom_id res chain seq x y z
N MET A 1 7.34 67.78 1.88
CA MET A 1 5.99 67.18 1.85
C MET A 1 6.05 65.97 0.94
N ARG A 2 5.77 64.78 1.48
CA ARG A 2 5.94 63.46 0.84
C ARG A 2 4.89 63.25 -0.26
N SER A 3 5.32 62.79 -1.44
CA SER A 3 4.45 62.10 -2.40
C SER A 3 4.54 60.59 -2.15
N MET A 4 3.40 59.93 -1.97
CA MET A 4 3.29 58.47 -1.88
C MET A 4 2.51 57.98 -3.11
N PHE A 5 3.16 57.12 -3.89
CA PHE A 5 2.52 56.28 -4.91
C PHE A 5 1.68 55.20 -4.21
N ALA A 6 0.42 55.05 -4.61
CA ALA A 6 -0.44 53.92 -4.27
C ALA A 6 -0.78 53.13 -5.56
N PRO A 7 -0.77 51.79 -5.55
CA PRO A 7 -1.08 50.97 -6.72
C PRO A 7 -2.60 50.87 -6.95
N LYS A 8 -3.00 50.73 -8.23
CA LYS A 8 -4.39 50.59 -8.68
C LYS A 8 -5.00 49.25 -8.23
N PRO A 9 -6.30 49.20 -7.84
CA PRO A 9 -7.00 47.94 -7.61
C PRO A 9 -7.38 47.26 -8.93
N ASN A 10 -7.13 45.95 -9.00
CA ASN A 10 -7.52 45.07 -10.10
C ASN A 10 -9.05 44.89 -10.16
N LYS A 11 -9.56 44.87 -11.39
CA LYS A 11 -10.97 44.69 -11.74
C LYS A 11 -11.50 43.34 -11.26
N LEU A 12 -12.54 43.39 -10.42
CA LEU A 12 -13.42 42.26 -10.14
C LEU A 12 -14.10 41.78 -11.43
N ILE A 13 -13.89 40.51 -11.79
CA ILE A 13 -14.67 39.84 -12.82
C ILE A 13 -16.02 39.48 -12.20
N HIS A 14 -17.08 40.18 -12.62
CA HIS A 14 -18.46 39.85 -12.31
C HIS A 14 -18.81 38.48 -12.91
N CYS A 15 -19.02 37.46 -12.07
CA CYS A 15 -19.71 36.24 -12.47
C CYS A 15 -21.22 36.53 -12.49
N ARG A 16 -21.75 36.84 -13.67
CA ARG A 16 -23.20 36.84 -13.94
C ARG A 16 -23.63 35.39 -14.13
N GLN A 17 -24.24 34.80 -13.11
CA GLN A 17 -25.52 34.05 -13.12
C GLN A 17 -25.71 33.55 -11.69
N GLN A 18 -26.67 34.14 -10.96
CA GLN A 18 -27.06 33.62 -9.65
C GLN A 18 -27.73 32.25 -9.85
N PRO A 19 -27.36 31.21 -9.07
CA PRO A 19 -28.08 29.94 -9.12
C PRO A 19 -29.52 30.17 -8.64
N ARG A 20 -30.49 29.66 -9.43
CA ARG A 20 -31.90 29.61 -9.01
C ARG A 20 -32.02 28.55 -7.91
N TRP A 21 -32.20 29.00 -6.69
CA TRP A 21 -32.49 28.17 -5.53
C TRP A 21 -33.73 27.30 -5.78
N THR A 22 -33.63 25.99 -5.54
CA THR A 22 -34.84 25.16 -5.47
C THR A 22 -35.55 25.44 -4.14
N GLN A 23 -36.88 25.32 -4.13
CA GLN A 23 -37.70 25.53 -2.94
C GLN A 23 -37.30 24.58 -1.78
N ARG A 24 -36.65 23.45 -2.09
CA ARG A 24 -36.13 22.47 -1.13
C ARG A 24 -34.85 22.97 -0.44
N SER A 25 -33.91 23.58 -1.19
CA SER A 25 -32.68 24.20 -0.65
C SER A 25 -32.99 25.34 0.35
N LEU A 26 -34.03 26.13 0.07
CA LEU A 26 -34.51 27.20 0.95
C LEU A 26 -35.20 26.71 2.23
N LEU A 27 -35.75 25.49 2.23
CA LEU A 27 -36.39 24.88 3.40
C LEU A 27 -35.35 24.29 4.38
N LEU A 28 -34.28 23.69 3.86
CA LEU A 28 -33.19 23.10 4.64
C LEU A 28 -32.40 24.15 5.45
N LEU A 29 -32.24 25.36 4.91
CA LEU A 29 -31.58 26.49 5.59
C LEU A 29 -32.34 27.00 6.82
N LYS A 30 -33.64 26.69 6.98
CA LYS A 30 -34.45 27.18 8.09
C LYS A 30 -34.53 26.22 9.29
N GLN A 31 -34.12 24.96 9.14
CA GLN A 31 -34.13 23.96 10.21
C GLN A 31 -32.99 22.94 10.03
N PRO A 32 -31.77 23.23 10.53
CA PRO A 32 -30.63 22.33 10.41
C PRO A 32 -30.84 20.96 11.10
N GLU A 33 -31.76 20.86 12.07
CA GLU A 33 -32.03 19.63 12.82
C GLU A 33 -32.99 18.65 12.11
N LYS A 34 -33.52 18.99 10.92
CA LYS A 34 -34.40 18.12 10.13
C LYS A 34 -34.00 18.04 8.66
N SER A 35 -32.69 18.05 8.38
CA SER A 35 -32.20 17.72 7.05
C SER A 35 -32.43 16.23 6.77
N ASP A 36 -33.00 15.91 5.60
CA ASP A 36 -33.27 14.55 5.12
C ASP A 36 -31.95 13.85 4.76
N PHE A 37 -31.15 13.56 5.78
CA PHE A 37 -29.82 12.96 5.65
C PHE A 37 -29.89 11.59 4.96
N GLY A 38 -30.95 10.82 5.22
CA GLY A 38 -31.19 9.52 4.58
C GLY A 38 -31.48 9.64 3.08
N GLY A 39 -32.28 10.63 2.66
CA GLY A 39 -32.55 10.89 1.25
C GLY A 39 -31.31 11.37 0.48
N LEU A 40 -30.48 12.18 1.12
CA LEU A 40 -29.21 12.68 0.57
C LEU A 40 -28.14 11.60 0.46
N GLN A 41 -28.01 10.73 1.46
CA GLN A 41 -27.13 9.57 1.40
C GLN A 41 -27.56 8.60 0.29
N HIS A 42 -28.86 8.38 0.09
CA HIS A 42 -29.33 7.54 -1.03
C HIS A 42 -28.91 8.06 -2.41
N GLN A 43 -28.76 9.39 -2.58
CA GLN A 43 -28.28 9.97 -3.84
C GLN A 43 -26.80 9.63 -4.12
N LEU A 44 -25.96 9.44 -3.09
CA LEU A 44 -24.58 8.96 -3.24
C LEU A 44 -24.49 7.53 -3.75
N TYR A 45 -25.57 6.76 -3.64
CA TYR A 45 -25.63 5.38 -4.13
C TYR A 45 -26.44 5.26 -5.42
N ALA A 46 -26.79 6.38 -6.06
CA ALA A 46 -27.44 6.39 -7.36
C ALA A 46 -26.59 5.64 -8.40
N ARG A 47 -27.23 4.90 -9.32
CA ARG A 47 -26.51 4.13 -10.34
C ARG A 47 -25.72 5.01 -11.31
N ASP A 48 -26.33 6.11 -11.76
CA ASP A 48 -25.66 7.06 -12.65
C ASP A 48 -24.73 7.97 -11.83
N TYR A 49 -23.47 8.07 -12.28
CA TYR A 49 -22.50 8.95 -11.64
C TYR A 49 -22.86 10.43 -11.80
N ARG A 50 -23.69 10.79 -12.80
CA ARG A 50 -24.17 12.17 -12.98
C ARG A 50 -25.07 12.61 -11.84
N ASP A 51 -25.92 11.71 -11.36
CA ASP A 51 -26.78 11.98 -10.20
C ASP A 51 -25.94 12.15 -8.93
N ARG A 52 -24.89 11.33 -8.78
CA ARG A 52 -23.94 11.47 -7.67
C ARG A 52 -23.14 12.78 -7.73
N LEU A 53 -22.78 13.26 -8.93
CA LEU A 53 -22.14 14.56 -9.11
C LEU A 53 -23.06 15.72 -8.69
N LEU A 54 -24.37 15.62 -8.98
CA LEU A 54 -25.36 16.60 -8.53
C LEU A 54 -25.54 16.55 -6.99
N ALA A 55 -25.50 15.35 -6.42
CA ALA A 55 -25.58 15.19 -4.97
C ALA A 55 -24.42 15.91 -4.23
N ILE A 56 -23.21 15.90 -4.81
CA ILE A 56 -22.07 16.65 -4.25
C ILE A 56 -22.36 18.14 -4.12
N THR A 57 -23.04 18.76 -5.10
CA THR A 57 -23.40 20.17 -4.99
C THR A 57 -24.39 20.42 -3.85
N ASP A 58 -25.36 19.53 -3.66
CA ASP A 58 -26.32 19.61 -2.55
C ASP A 58 -25.61 19.44 -1.20
N PHE A 59 -24.65 18.52 -1.08
CA PHE A 59 -23.88 18.36 0.16
C PHE A 59 -23.03 19.59 0.47
N PHE A 60 -22.41 20.18 -0.56
CA PHE A 60 -21.63 21.39 -0.38
C PHE A 60 -22.48 22.56 0.14
N GLU A 61 -23.75 22.68 -0.28
CA GLU A 61 -24.68 23.69 0.24
C GLU A 61 -24.97 23.52 1.75
N LEU A 62 -24.83 22.31 2.30
CA LEU A 62 -25.02 22.01 3.73
C LEU A 62 -23.82 22.40 4.60
N ARG A 63 -22.71 22.86 4.01
CA ARG A 63 -21.47 23.26 4.71
C ARG A 63 -20.96 22.15 5.64
N ASP A 64 -20.70 22.45 6.92
CA ASP A 64 -20.15 21.50 7.89
C ASP A 64 -20.99 20.22 8.00
N ALA A 65 -22.32 20.34 7.92
CA ALA A 65 -23.22 19.19 7.94
C ALA A 65 -23.10 18.30 6.68
N GLY A 66 -22.60 18.83 5.56
CA GLY A 66 -22.36 18.07 4.34
C GLY A 66 -20.99 17.39 4.28
N ILE A 67 -20.05 17.75 5.17
CA ILE A 67 -18.68 17.22 5.16
C ILE A 67 -18.66 15.68 5.22
N PRO A 68 -19.41 14.98 6.10
CA PRO A 68 -19.41 13.52 6.12
C PRO A 68 -19.81 12.88 4.78
N LEU A 69 -20.81 13.44 4.10
CA LEU A 69 -21.27 12.96 2.78
C LEU A 69 -20.24 13.25 1.67
N LEU A 70 -19.58 14.41 1.74
CA LEU A 70 -18.47 14.74 0.85
C LEU A 70 -17.29 13.78 1.07
N LEU A 71 -16.99 13.40 2.32
CA LEU A 71 -15.97 12.42 2.66
C LEU A 71 -16.32 11.02 2.11
N GLU A 72 -17.57 10.60 2.24
CA GLU A 72 -18.09 9.36 1.67
C GLU A 72 -17.98 9.36 0.14
N ALA A 73 -18.28 10.48 -0.51
CA ALA A 73 -18.14 10.67 -1.96
C ALA A 73 -16.70 10.50 -2.46
N LEU A 74 -15.70 10.67 -1.59
CA LEU A 74 -14.31 10.43 -1.98
C LEU A 74 -13.97 8.93 -2.15
N ARG A 75 -14.84 8.02 -1.71
CA ARG A 75 -14.73 6.57 -1.95
C ARG A 75 -15.41 6.14 -3.26
N ASP A 76 -16.03 7.07 -4.01
CA ASP A 76 -16.80 6.76 -5.22
C ASP A 76 -15.95 6.07 -6.31
N PRO A 77 -16.51 5.08 -7.03
CA PRO A 77 -15.80 4.43 -8.12
C PRO A 77 -15.42 5.35 -9.29
N ASN A 78 -16.15 6.46 -9.47
CA ASN A 78 -15.90 7.42 -10.53
C ASN A 78 -14.89 8.48 -10.09
N GLY A 79 -13.80 8.61 -10.84
CA GLY A 79 -12.76 9.61 -10.58
C GLY A 79 -13.28 11.06 -10.57
N LYS A 80 -14.30 11.39 -11.38
CA LYS A 80 -14.87 12.75 -11.45
C LYS A 80 -15.67 13.11 -10.20
N VAL A 81 -16.38 12.14 -9.62
CA VAL A 81 -17.12 12.32 -8.36
C VAL A 81 -16.14 12.62 -7.24
N ARG A 82 -15.08 11.81 -7.12
CA ARG A 82 -14.01 12.03 -6.14
C ARG A 82 -13.30 13.37 -6.32
N GLU A 83 -13.01 13.76 -7.56
CA GLU A 83 -12.36 15.04 -7.86
C GLU A 83 -13.23 16.23 -7.44
N LEU A 84 -14.54 16.18 -7.73
CA LEU A 84 -15.46 17.24 -7.32
C LEU A 84 -15.62 17.30 -5.79
N ALA A 85 -15.78 16.15 -5.13
CA ALA A 85 -15.86 16.07 -3.68
C ALA A 85 -14.60 16.65 -3.00
N ALA A 86 -13.40 16.32 -3.52
CA ALA A 86 -12.15 16.86 -3.02
C ALA A 86 -12.05 18.39 -3.21
N LYS A 87 -12.53 18.92 -4.34
CA LYS A 87 -12.61 20.37 -4.59
C LYS A 87 -13.56 21.05 -3.60
N CYS A 88 -14.72 20.47 -3.33
CA CYS A 88 -15.65 20.98 -2.32
C CYS A 88 -15.03 21.02 -0.93
N LEU A 89 -14.34 19.95 -0.52
CA LEU A 89 -13.66 19.86 0.77
C LEU A 89 -12.49 20.85 0.91
N SER A 90 -11.82 21.26 -0.17
CA SER A 90 -10.73 22.24 -0.11
C SER A 90 -11.14 23.64 0.34
N ILE A 91 -12.44 23.90 0.40
CA ILE A 91 -13.01 25.15 0.92
C ILE A 91 -13.13 25.12 2.45
N PHE A 92 -12.98 23.94 3.07
CA PHE A 92 -12.99 23.73 4.53
C PHE A 92 -11.62 23.24 5.05
N PRO A 93 -10.50 23.92 4.75
CA PRO A 93 -9.16 23.40 5.04
C PRO A 93 -8.88 23.24 6.53
N ASP A 94 -9.55 24.02 7.39
CA ASP A 94 -9.36 24.00 8.84
C ASP A 94 -10.30 23.04 9.57
N HIS A 95 -11.22 22.37 8.85
CA HIS A 95 -12.11 21.42 9.49
C HIS A 95 -11.32 20.18 9.95
N PRO A 96 -11.49 19.69 11.19
CA PRO A 96 -10.66 18.63 11.76
C PRO A 96 -10.70 17.34 10.95
N ASP A 97 -11.85 16.96 10.39
CA ASP A 97 -11.97 15.76 9.55
C ASP A 97 -11.38 15.94 8.13
N VAL A 98 -11.05 17.18 7.77
CA VAL A 98 -10.56 17.56 6.43
C VAL A 98 -9.05 17.85 6.46
N GLN A 99 -8.50 18.30 7.58
CA GLN A 99 -7.06 18.53 7.71
C GLN A 99 -6.18 17.32 7.35
N PRO A 100 -6.48 16.08 7.81
CA PRO A 100 -5.68 14.90 7.46
C PRO A 100 -5.65 14.61 5.94
N ILE A 101 -6.72 14.98 5.24
CA ILE A 101 -6.90 14.77 3.80
C ILE A 101 -5.92 15.66 3.03
N PHE A 102 -5.75 16.91 3.46
CA PHE A 102 -4.81 17.82 2.82
C PHE A 102 -3.36 17.58 3.23
N ALA A 103 -3.10 17.07 4.44
CA ALA A 103 -1.75 16.66 4.82
C ALA A 103 -1.20 15.56 3.88
N ALA A 104 -2.07 14.66 3.40
CA ALA A 104 -1.73 13.62 2.45
C ALA A 104 -1.67 14.09 0.98
N SER A 105 -2.04 15.34 0.65
CA SER A 105 -2.12 15.76 -0.76
C SER A 105 -0.76 15.83 -1.45
N GLN A 106 0.34 15.94 -0.71
CA GLN A 106 1.70 15.98 -1.27
C GLN A 106 1.98 14.80 -2.21
N TYR A 107 1.42 13.61 -1.93
CA TYR A 107 1.62 12.43 -2.77
C TYR A 107 0.99 12.54 -4.16
N ARG A 108 0.04 13.47 -4.35
CA ARG A 108 -0.55 13.77 -5.67
C ARG A 108 0.43 14.52 -6.57
N ASP A 109 1.37 15.22 -5.97
CA ASP A 109 2.35 16.04 -6.67
C ASP A 109 3.63 15.26 -6.98
N PHE A 110 3.81 14.08 -6.41
CA PHE A 110 4.95 13.21 -6.70
C PHE A 110 5.01 12.91 -8.19
N ARG A 111 6.22 13.00 -8.75
CA ARG A 111 6.50 12.65 -10.14
C ARG A 111 7.65 11.67 -10.18
N CYS A 112 7.70 10.88 -11.26
CA CYS A 112 8.83 10.00 -11.51
C CYS A 112 10.09 10.86 -11.77
N GLN A 113 10.97 10.95 -10.77
CA GLN A 113 12.24 11.70 -10.87
C GLN A 113 13.29 10.90 -11.63
N LYS A 114 13.33 9.57 -11.42
CA LYS A 114 14.30 8.68 -12.07
C LYS A 114 13.65 7.38 -12.52
N THR A 115 14.17 6.83 -13.62
CA THR A 115 13.82 5.48 -14.09
C THR A 115 15.11 4.68 -14.27
N LEU A 116 15.31 3.66 -13.44
CA LEU A 116 16.44 2.75 -13.51
C LEU A 116 16.11 1.61 -14.47
N LYS A 117 17.04 1.27 -15.37
CA LYS A 117 16.87 0.24 -16.40
C LYS A 117 18.12 -0.62 -16.46
N HIS A 118 18.01 -1.85 -16.03
CA HIS A 118 19.09 -2.83 -16.13
C HIS A 118 18.56 -4.27 -16.18
N HIS A 119 17.48 -4.55 -15.44
CA HIS A 119 16.75 -5.81 -15.55
C HIS A 119 16.34 -6.11 -17.00
N ASN A 120 16.59 -7.35 -17.43
CA ASN A 120 16.15 -7.88 -18.72
C ASN A 120 14.87 -8.74 -18.60
N GLN A 121 14.38 -8.95 -17.38
CA GLN A 121 13.17 -9.70 -17.03
C GLN A 121 12.27 -8.87 -16.11
N THR A 122 11.06 -9.39 -15.84
CA THR A 122 10.16 -8.84 -14.83
C THR A 122 10.87 -8.70 -13.48
N ILE A 123 10.66 -7.56 -12.83
CA ILE A 123 11.09 -7.33 -11.44
C ILE A 123 9.99 -7.84 -10.51
N THR A 124 10.32 -8.69 -9.54
CA THR A 124 9.37 -9.39 -8.66
C THR A 124 9.28 -8.77 -7.27
N ALA A 125 10.35 -8.15 -6.77
CA ALA A 125 10.34 -7.47 -5.47
C ALA A 125 11.37 -6.33 -5.39
N LEU A 126 11.14 -5.46 -4.41
CA LEU A 126 12.02 -4.39 -3.97
C LEU A 126 12.19 -4.45 -2.45
N ASP A 127 13.32 -3.94 -1.97
CA ASP A 127 13.52 -3.60 -0.55
C ASP A 127 14.41 -2.36 -0.41
N ILE A 128 14.32 -1.65 0.70
CA ILE A 128 15.11 -0.44 0.97
C ILE A 128 16.07 -0.67 2.13
N SER A 129 17.29 -0.16 2.03
CA SER A 129 18.30 -0.37 3.07
C SER A 129 17.91 0.34 4.38
N PRO A 130 18.37 -0.16 5.55
CA PRO A 130 18.07 0.47 6.84
C PRO A 130 18.49 1.96 6.93
N ASP A 131 19.58 2.33 6.25
CA ASP A 131 20.09 3.71 6.16
C ASP A 131 19.36 4.58 5.11
N GLN A 132 18.39 4.00 4.39
CA GLN A 132 17.56 4.66 3.38
C GLN A 132 18.36 5.23 2.19
N GLN A 133 19.59 4.76 1.95
CA GLN A 133 20.43 5.22 0.84
C GLN A 133 20.42 4.28 -0.37
N GLN A 134 20.06 3.01 -0.17
CA GLN A 134 20.13 1.99 -1.21
C GLN A 134 18.81 1.24 -1.35
N CYS A 135 18.59 0.65 -2.52
CA CYS A 135 17.51 -0.31 -2.70
C CYS A 135 17.97 -1.59 -3.38
N LEU A 136 17.32 -2.69 -3.01
CA LEU A 136 17.42 -3.96 -3.71
C LEU A 136 16.31 -4.05 -4.74
N SER A 137 16.62 -4.73 -5.82
CA SER A 137 15.63 -5.20 -6.76
C SER A 137 15.96 -6.61 -7.20
N VAL A 138 14.94 -7.43 -7.34
CA VAL A 138 15.07 -8.80 -7.82
C VAL A 138 14.14 -9.04 -8.97
N GLY A 139 14.60 -9.81 -9.95
CA GLY A 139 13.80 -10.20 -11.09
C GLY A 139 13.69 -11.72 -11.22
N SER A 140 12.81 -12.17 -12.12
CA SER A 140 12.63 -13.59 -12.39
C SER A 140 13.87 -14.28 -12.98
N GLY A 141 14.85 -13.51 -13.46
CA GLY A 141 16.12 -13.99 -14.00
C GLY A 141 17.18 -14.40 -12.96
N GLY A 142 16.84 -14.43 -11.67
CA GLY A 142 17.73 -14.97 -10.63
C GLY A 142 18.86 -14.05 -10.16
N VAL A 143 18.80 -12.77 -10.53
CA VAL A 143 19.80 -11.76 -10.16
C VAL A 143 19.20 -10.74 -9.20
N ILE A 144 19.98 -10.39 -8.18
CA ILE A 144 19.70 -9.28 -7.28
C ILE A 144 20.59 -8.12 -7.66
N TYR A 145 20.02 -6.93 -7.80
CA TYR A 145 20.78 -5.70 -8.02
C TYR A 145 20.59 -4.76 -6.84
N LEU A 146 21.71 -4.17 -6.39
CA LEU A 146 21.76 -3.12 -5.38
C LEU A 146 22.02 -1.78 -6.06
N TRP A 147 21.18 -0.81 -5.74
CA TRP A 147 21.22 0.53 -6.34
C TRP A 147 21.48 1.58 -5.28
N ASP A 148 22.21 2.62 -5.64
CA ASP A 148 22.25 3.85 -4.87
C ASP A 148 21.04 4.72 -5.25
N LEU A 149 20.27 5.19 -4.27
CA LEU A 149 19.05 5.95 -4.53
C LEU A 149 19.35 7.40 -4.94
N VAL A 150 20.47 7.95 -4.48
CA VAL A 150 20.85 9.35 -4.71
C VAL A 150 21.44 9.55 -6.10
N SER A 151 22.30 8.65 -6.57
CA SER A 151 22.87 8.67 -7.91
C SER A 151 21.98 7.93 -8.90
N GLY A 152 21.37 6.81 -8.51
CA GLY A 152 20.67 5.88 -9.39
C GLY A 152 21.60 4.86 -10.05
N GLU A 153 22.86 4.78 -9.60
CA GLU A 153 23.85 3.87 -10.14
C GLU A 153 23.74 2.47 -9.53
N LEU A 154 24.14 1.48 -10.30
CA LEU A 154 24.25 0.10 -9.83
C LEU A 154 25.51 -0.03 -8.96
N VAL A 155 25.33 -0.40 -7.69
CA VAL A 155 26.39 -0.54 -6.70
C VAL A 155 26.96 -1.95 -6.70
N GLN A 156 26.08 -2.97 -6.70
CA GLN A 156 26.49 -4.37 -6.59
C GLN A 156 25.48 -5.29 -7.31
N THR A 157 25.97 -6.45 -7.76
CA THR A 157 25.16 -7.52 -8.36
C THR A 157 25.41 -8.83 -7.63
N PHE A 158 24.35 -9.58 -7.33
CA PHE A 158 24.43 -10.90 -6.71
C PHE A 158 23.81 -11.93 -7.67
N ALA A 159 24.63 -12.84 -8.21
CA ALA A 159 24.25 -13.72 -9.32
C ALA A 159 24.87 -15.13 -9.25
N ASP A 160 25.26 -15.60 -8.06
CA ASP A 160 25.94 -16.90 -7.90
C ASP A 160 25.01 -18.13 -8.05
N VAL A 161 23.73 -17.93 -8.32
CA VAL A 161 22.70 -18.98 -8.29
C VAL A 161 21.79 -18.86 -9.50
N ASP A 162 21.75 -19.89 -10.33
CA ASP A 162 20.86 -19.98 -11.49
C ASP A 162 19.47 -20.50 -11.09
N SER A 163 18.71 -19.67 -10.39
CA SER A 163 17.33 -19.95 -9.98
C SER A 163 16.52 -18.67 -9.90
N GLY A 164 15.23 -18.74 -10.24
CA GLY A 164 14.31 -17.63 -10.04
C GLY A 164 14.23 -17.21 -8.57
N ILE A 165 14.17 -15.89 -8.34
CA ILE A 165 14.05 -15.27 -7.01
C ILE A 165 12.67 -14.62 -6.89
N SER A 166 11.96 -14.90 -5.79
CA SER A 166 10.66 -14.26 -5.56
C SER A 166 10.77 -12.99 -4.69
N LYS A 167 11.64 -12.98 -3.66
CA LYS A 167 11.97 -11.77 -2.88
C LYS A 167 13.43 -11.77 -2.44
N ALA A 168 13.94 -10.57 -2.18
CA ALA A 168 15.14 -10.35 -1.39
C ALA A 168 14.93 -9.15 -0.46
N ILE A 169 15.48 -9.23 0.75
CA ILE A 169 15.42 -8.16 1.76
C ILE A 169 16.78 -7.95 2.42
N PHE A 170 17.02 -6.74 2.92
CA PHE A 170 18.15 -6.46 3.78
C PHE A 170 17.96 -7.09 5.16
N ASN A 171 19.07 -7.43 5.79
CA ASN A 171 19.09 -7.61 7.23
C ASN A 171 19.10 -6.25 7.94
N ARG A 172 18.88 -6.28 9.26
CA ARG A 172 18.68 -5.06 10.08
C ARG A 172 19.87 -4.10 10.09
N ASP A 173 21.09 -4.59 10.03
CA ASP A 173 22.31 -3.77 10.05
C ASP A 173 22.79 -3.36 8.64
N GLY A 174 22.12 -3.83 7.58
CA GLY A 174 22.45 -3.51 6.19
C GLY A 174 23.72 -4.20 5.67
N ARG A 175 24.23 -5.23 6.37
CA ARG A 175 25.43 -5.98 5.94
C ARG A 175 25.11 -7.15 5.02
N TYR A 176 23.94 -7.75 5.19
CA TYR A 176 23.52 -8.94 4.46
C TYR A 176 22.21 -8.76 3.71
N VAL A 177 22.04 -9.53 2.64
CA VAL A 177 20.77 -9.72 1.95
C VAL A 177 20.29 -11.15 2.17
N PHE A 178 19.02 -11.32 2.46
CA PHE A 178 18.33 -12.62 2.42
C PHE A 178 17.52 -12.70 1.14
N SER A 179 17.66 -13.77 0.36
CA SER A 179 16.79 -14.01 -0.80
C SER A 179 16.23 -15.42 -0.82
N ASN A 180 14.96 -15.53 -1.21
CA ASN A 180 14.31 -16.82 -1.38
C ASN A 180 14.26 -17.21 -2.86
N HIS A 181 14.64 -18.46 -3.12
CA HIS A 181 14.79 -19.00 -4.46
C HIS A 181 13.77 -20.09 -4.73
N HIS A 182 13.48 -20.31 -6.02
CA HIS A 182 12.66 -21.44 -6.48
C HIS A 182 13.32 -22.81 -6.23
N THR A 183 14.57 -22.83 -5.74
CA THR A 183 15.27 -24.02 -5.27
C THR A 183 14.92 -24.44 -3.84
N ASN A 184 13.84 -23.91 -3.24
CA ASN A 184 13.37 -24.18 -1.86
C ASN A 184 14.29 -23.70 -0.71
N ARG A 185 15.28 -22.87 -1.03
CA ARG A 185 16.30 -22.39 -0.08
C ARG A 185 16.23 -20.88 0.13
N VAL A 186 16.76 -20.44 1.27
CA VAL A 186 17.11 -19.04 1.51
C VAL A 186 18.62 -18.87 1.38
N TYR A 187 19.04 -17.86 0.64
CA TYR A 187 20.45 -17.53 0.45
C TYR A 187 20.79 -16.25 1.23
N VAL A 188 21.95 -16.25 1.87
CA VAL A 188 22.50 -15.11 2.60
C VAL A 188 23.69 -14.57 1.80
N TRP A 189 23.61 -13.30 1.43
CA TRP A 189 24.62 -12.62 0.62
C TRP A 189 25.30 -11.56 1.45
N ASP A 190 26.63 -11.52 1.42
CA ASP A 190 27.38 -10.44 2.02
C ASP A 190 27.45 -9.27 1.04
N ILE A 191 26.94 -8.11 1.44
CA ILE A 191 26.79 -6.95 0.56
C ILE A 191 28.15 -6.42 0.09
N ALA A 192 29.13 -6.39 1.00
CA ALA A 192 30.46 -5.84 0.72
C ALA A 192 31.20 -6.68 -0.33
N THR A 193 31.09 -8.00 -0.27
CA THR A 193 31.80 -8.91 -1.18
C THR A 193 30.98 -9.33 -2.39
N GLY A 194 29.65 -9.17 -2.35
CA GLY A 194 28.74 -9.63 -3.40
C GLY A 194 28.51 -11.15 -3.43
N LYS A 195 29.09 -11.90 -2.49
CA LYS A 195 29.11 -13.37 -2.51
C LYS A 195 28.01 -13.97 -1.65
N CYS A 196 27.50 -15.12 -2.07
CA CYS A 196 26.71 -15.99 -1.21
C CYS A 196 27.59 -16.58 -0.10
N VAL A 197 27.28 -16.28 1.16
CA VAL A 197 28.03 -16.75 2.35
C VAL A 197 27.35 -17.88 3.09
N LYS A 198 26.03 -18.07 2.94
CA LYS A 198 25.28 -19.13 3.60
C LYS A 198 24.04 -19.52 2.79
N GLN A 199 23.66 -20.79 2.87
CA GLN A 199 22.40 -21.31 2.35
C GLN A 199 21.63 -21.96 3.49
N LEU A 200 20.35 -21.64 3.61
CA LEU A 200 19.45 -22.20 4.61
C LEU A 200 18.51 -23.17 3.90
N GLU A 201 18.55 -24.43 4.33
CA GLU A 201 17.76 -25.53 3.79
C GLU A 201 16.69 -25.94 4.79
N GLY A 202 15.50 -26.32 4.30
CA GLY A 202 14.44 -26.79 5.19
C GLY A 202 13.02 -26.75 4.65
N HIS A 203 12.70 -25.98 3.61
CA HIS A 203 11.40 -26.10 2.95
C HIS A 203 11.41 -27.23 1.91
N ASP A 204 10.26 -27.86 1.70
CA ASP A 204 10.11 -29.01 0.78
C ASP A 204 9.71 -28.58 -0.64
N ASP A 205 9.37 -27.30 -0.84
CA ASP A 205 9.03 -26.69 -2.13
C ASP A 205 9.40 -25.19 -2.14
N ARG A 206 9.10 -24.49 -3.24
CA ARG A 206 9.44 -23.08 -3.48
C ARG A 206 9.00 -22.18 -2.34
N ILE A 207 9.95 -21.40 -1.85
CA ILE A 207 9.67 -20.27 -0.96
C ILE A 207 9.29 -19.08 -1.83
N VAL A 208 8.14 -18.47 -1.57
CA VAL A 208 7.62 -17.34 -2.36
C VAL A 208 7.40 -16.07 -1.56
N SER A 209 7.45 -16.16 -0.23
CA SER A 209 7.33 -15.02 0.67
C SER A 209 8.35 -15.09 1.79
N LEU A 210 8.83 -13.93 2.23
CA LEU A 210 9.97 -13.79 3.13
C LEU A 210 9.84 -12.45 3.87
N VAL A 211 9.98 -12.46 5.20
CA VAL A 211 9.98 -11.25 6.05
C VAL A 211 10.92 -11.43 7.24
N LEU A 212 11.63 -10.36 7.62
CA LEU A 212 12.51 -10.34 8.80
C LEU A 212 11.69 -10.01 10.04
N ALA A 213 11.92 -10.74 11.14
CA ALA A 213 11.34 -10.37 12.43
C ALA A 213 11.90 -9.02 12.91
N PRO A 214 11.13 -8.20 13.64
CA PRO A 214 11.57 -6.87 14.12
C PRO A 214 12.86 -6.91 14.96
N THR A 215 13.14 -8.03 15.63
CA THR A 215 14.38 -8.25 16.38
C THR A 215 15.62 -8.31 15.47
N GLY A 216 15.47 -8.78 14.23
CA GLY A 216 16.55 -9.02 13.27
C GLY A 216 17.15 -10.43 13.34
N ASN A 217 16.72 -11.26 14.29
CA ASN A 217 17.34 -12.58 14.55
C ASN A 217 16.63 -13.74 13.86
N ASN A 218 15.38 -13.54 13.43
CA ASN A 218 14.58 -14.58 12.79
C ASN A 218 14.05 -14.14 11.44
N LEU A 219 13.93 -15.10 10.55
CA LEU A 219 13.27 -14.95 9.27
C LEU A 219 11.99 -15.78 9.27
N ILE A 220 10.94 -15.27 8.64
CA ILE A 220 9.67 -15.96 8.45
C ILE A 220 9.45 -16.13 6.94
N THR A 221 9.11 -17.34 6.52
CA THR A 221 8.93 -17.69 5.10
C THR A 221 7.60 -18.34 4.84
N GLY A 222 7.01 -18.07 3.67
CA GLY A 222 5.83 -18.77 3.15
C GLY A 222 6.21 -19.60 1.94
N SER A 223 5.78 -20.87 1.92
CA SER A 223 6.20 -21.85 0.93
C SER A 223 5.04 -22.55 0.23
N TRP A 224 5.34 -23.05 -0.97
CA TRP A 224 4.46 -23.92 -1.74
C TRP A 224 4.28 -25.31 -1.14
N ASP A 225 5.08 -25.68 -0.13
CA ASP A 225 4.89 -26.90 0.67
C ASP A 225 3.73 -26.80 1.68
N HIS A 226 2.95 -25.72 1.60
CA HIS A 226 1.79 -25.41 2.43
C HIS A 226 2.14 -25.04 3.88
N THR A 227 3.39 -24.67 4.15
CA THR A 227 3.83 -24.31 5.49
C THR A 227 4.41 -22.90 5.56
N VAL A 228 4.43 -22.38 6.79
CA VAL A 228 5.18 -21.18 7.14
C VAL A 228 6.40 -21.62 7.95
N GLY A 229 7.59 -21.21 7.53
CA GLY A 229 8.84 -21.53 8.23
C GLY A 229 9.30 -20.40 9.14
N LEU A 230 9.81 -20.74 10.33
CA LEU A 230 10.52 -19.83 11.22
C LEU A 230 11.99 -20.24 11.29
N TRP A 231 12.89 -19.33 10.96
CA TRP A 231 14.32 -19.58 10.89
C TRP A 231 15.07 -18.81 11.97
N ASP A 232 16.06 -19.45 12.59
CA ASP A 232 17.08 -18.74 13.36
C ASP A 232 18.23 -18.35 12.43
N LEU A 233 18.56 -17.06 12.37
CA LEU A 233 19.60 -16.56 11.48
C LEU A 233 21.01 -16.74 12.06
N SER A 234 21.14 -16.80 13.38
CA SER A 234 22.44 -17.00 14.05
C SER A 234 22.95 -18.42 13.84
N GLU A 235 22.06 -19.39 14.03
CA GLU A 235 22.34 -20.81 13.80
C GLU A 235 22.19 -21.14 12.30
N GLY A 236 21.28 -20.45 11.61
CA GLY A 236 20.94 -20.68 10.21
C GLY A 236 20.20 -21.98 9.98
N GLN A 237 19.20 -22.25 10.83
CA GLN A 237 18.38 -23.44 10.75
C GLN A 237 16.90 -23.08 10.83
N LEU A 238 16.07 -23.94 10.23
CA LEU A 238 14.64 -23.91 10.42
C LEU A 238 14.32 -24.41 11.83
N ILE A 239 13.80 -23.53 12.69
CA ILE A 239 13.51 -23.84 14.09
C ILE A 239 12.05 -24.23 14.33
N ASP A 240 11.13 -23.80 13.45
CA ASP A 240 9.73 -24.22 13.52
C ASP A 240 9.07 -24.21 12.13
N ARG A 241 8.02 -25.03 11.99
CA ARG A 241 7.22 -25.17 10.77
C ARG A 241 5.73 -25.15 11.13
N PHE A 242 5.07 -24.04 10.84
CA PHE A 242 3.64 -23.88 11.11
C PHE A 242 2.82 -24.59 10.04
N THR A 243 2.06 -25.61 10.45
CA THR A 243 1.27 -26.46 9.57
C THR A 243 -0.22 -26.17 9.71
N GLY A 244 -0.96 -26.27 8.61
CA GLY A 244 -2.42 -26.17 8.61
C GLY A 244 -3.04 -25.53 7.38
N HIS A 245 -2.27 -24.79 6.58
CA HIS A 245 -2.72 -24.41 5.24
C HIS A 245 -2.89 -25.66 4.38
N ARG A 246 -3.87 -25.63 3.48
CA ARG A 246 -4.20 -26.75 2.57
C ARG A 246 -3.67 -26.51 1.15
N ARG A 247 -3.14 -25.32 0.89
CA ARG A 247 -2.58 -24.85 -0.37
C ARG A 247 -1.28 -24.11 -0.14
N GLN A 248 -0.63 -23.75 -1.24
CA GLN A 248 0.57 -22.94 -1.26
C GLN A 248 0.37 -21.65 -0.47
N VAL A 249 1.31 -21.34 0.42
CA VAL A 249 1.33 -20.08 1.17
C VAL A 249 1.99 -19.03 0.29
N TYR A 250 1.23 -18.00 -0.11
CA TYR A 250 1.69 -16.98 -1.04
C TYR A 250 2.32 -15.78 -0.35
N THR A 251 1.89 -15.48 0.88
CA THR A 251 2.32 -14.28 1.59
C THR A 251 2.38 -14.52 3.08
N VAL A 252 3.39 -13.94 3.72
CA VAL A 252 3.55 -13.87 5.17
C VAL A 252 3.78 -12.43 5.61
N ALA A 253 3.37 -12.11 6.82
CA ALA A 253 3.66 -10.86 7.50
C ALA A 253 3.87 -11.13 9.00
N ILE A 254 4.52 -10.21 9.72
CA ILE A 254 4.74 -10.31 11.16
C ILE A 254 4.31 -9.01 11.84
N SER A 255 3.72 -9.12 13.03
CA SER A 255 3.34 -7.97 13.84
C SER A 255 4.57 -7.14 14.28
N PRO A 256 4.41 -5.83 14.53
CA PRO A 256 5.51 -4.95 14.96
C PRO A 256 6.17 -5.38 16.28
N ASP A 257 5.42 -6.00 17.20
CA ASP A 257 5.96 -6.59 18.44
C ASP A 257 6.69 -7.93 18.23
N GLY A 258 6.63 -8.45 17.00
CA GLY A 258 7.23 -9.71 16.59
C GLY A 258 6.56 -10.96 17.16
N GLN A 259 5.39 -10.87 17.80
CA GLN A 259 4.78 -12.03 18.48
C GLN A 259 3.81 -12.82 17.60
N THR A 260 3.19 -12.18 16.61
CA THR A 260 2.14 -12.77 15.78
C THR A 260 2.59 -12.84 14.33
N ILE A 261 2.47 -14.02 13.73
CA ILE A 261 2.71 -14.23 12.31
C ILE A 261 1.36 -14.31 11.60
N PHE A 262 1.26 -13.70 10.43
CA PHE A 262 0.12 -13.80 9.54
C PHE A 262 0.53 -14.46 8.24
N SER A 263 -0.34 -15.28 7.68
CA SER A 263 -0.11 -15.93 6.39
C SER A 263 -1.40 -16.10 5.61
N ALA A 264 -1.30 -16.21 4.29
CA ALA A 264 -2.44 -16.52 3.44
C ALA A 264 -2.09 -17.46 2.29
N ASP A 265 -3.04 -18.32 1.93
CA ASP A 265 -2.85 -19.36 0.91
C ASP A 265 -3.67 -19.16 -0.37
N GLY A 266 -3.44 -20.04 -1.34
CA GLY A 266 -4.09 -20.03 -2.65
C GLY A 266 -5.60 -20.29 -2.66
N ASP A 267 -6.16 -20.86 -1.57
CA ASP A 267 -7.61 -21.03 -1.42
C ASP A 267 -8.25 -19.80 -0.76
N GLY A 268 -7.46 -18.77 -0.44
CA GLY A 268 -7.94 -17.55 0.21
C GLY A 268 -8.18 -17.72 1.70
N VAL A 269 -7.51 -18.68 2.35
CA VAL A 269 -7.52 -18.79 3.81
C VAL A 269 -6.40 -17.94 4.37
N MET A 270 -6.75 -16.98 5.23
CA MET A 270 -5.81 -16.23 6.03
C MET A 270 -5.73 -16.82 7.43
N ARG A 271 -4.51 -16.90 7.99
CA ARG A 271 -4.25 -17.45 9.32
C ARG A 271 -3.39 -16.51 10.13
N SER A 272 -3.61 -16.56 11.44
CA SER A 272 -2.72 -15.98 12.44
C SER A 272 -2.13 -17.07 13.32
N TRP A 273 -0.87 -16.90 13.70
CA TRP A 273 -0.10 -17.85 14.49
C TRP A 273 0.60 -17.12 15.62
N ASP A 274 0.59 -17.72 16.80
CA ASP A 274 1.49 -17.33 17.87
C ASP A 274 2.91 -17.80 17.49
N ARG A 275 3.85 -16.87 17.31
CA ARG A 275 5.20 -17.20 16.83
C ARG A 275 5.96 -18.13 17.77
N ARG A 276 5.70 -18.05 19.08
CA ARG A 276 6.48 -18.78 20.09
C ARG A 276 6.03 -20.24 20.21
N SER A 277 4.73 -20.47 20.20
CA SER A 277 4.13 -21.80 20.37
C SER A 277 3.79 -22.49 19.04
N GLY A 278 3.78 -21.72 17.95
CA GLY A 278 3.39 -22.17 16.62
C GLY A 278 1.92 -22.54 16.48
N GLN A 279 1.10 -22.24 17.49
CA GLN A 279 -0.32 -22.56 17.47
C GLN A 279 -1.09 -21.55 16.62
N PRO A 280 -2.07 -22.01 15.81
CA PRO A 280 -2.98 -21.11 15.11
C PRO A 280 -3.87 -20.38 16.12
N GLN A 281 -4.01 -19.06 15.97
CA GLN A 281 -4.87 -18.23 16.81
C GLN A 281 -6.26 -18.08 16.17
N TRP A 282 -6.31 -17.77 14.88
CA TRP A 282 -7.53 -17.70 14.10
C TRP A 282 -7.27 -18.03 12.62
N ALA A 283 -8.34 -18.40 11.92
CA ALA A 283 -8.33 -18.63 10.49
C ALA A 283 -9.62 -18.09 9.86
N VAL A 284 -9.49 -17.34 8.76
CA VAL A 284 -10.61 -16.73 8.03
C VAL A 284 -10.56 -17.18 6.58
N GLN A 285 -11.67 -17.71 6.09
CA GLN A 285 -11.84 -18.08 4.68
C GLN A 285 -12.47 -16.91 3.94
N LEU A 286 -11.76 -16.39 2.94
CA LEU A 286 -12.27 -15.37 2.02
C LEU A 286 -13.03 -16.04 0.86
N ASP A 287 -13.59 -15.25 -0.06
CA ASP A 287 -14.37 -15.69 -1.24
C ASP A 287 -13.57 -16.47 -2.31
N LYS A 288 -12.69 -17.38 -1.88
CA LYS A 288 -11.80 -18.21 -2.71
C LYS A 288 -10.96 -17.40 -3.70
N THR A 289 -10.59 -16.20 -3.28
CA THR A 289 -9.65 -15.32 -4.00
C THR A 289 -8.26 -15.46 -3.39
N ILE A 290 -7.24 -15.52 -4.24
CA ILE A 290 -5.85 -15.60 -3.80
C ILE A 290 -5.48 -14.27 -3.12
N VAL A 291 -5.08 -14.33 -1.85
CA VAL A 291 -4.47 -13.22 -1.14
C VAL A 291 -3.00 -13.18 -1.53
N GLN A 292 -2.61 -12.14 -2.25
CA GLN A 292 -1.25 -12.01 -2.77
C GLN A 292 -0.35 -11.15 -1.88
N ALA A 293 -0.93 -10.28 -1.07
CA ALA A 293 -0.19 -9.38 -0.20
C ALA A 293 -0.82 -9.30 1.18
N LEU A 294 0.03 -9.38 2.20
CA LEU A 294 -0.27 -9.02 3.58
C LEU A 294 0.68 -7.94 4.06
N ALA A 295 0.17 -7.02 4.89
CA ALA A 295 0.99 -6.06 5.62
C ALA A 295 0.32 -5.74 6.95
N VAL A 296 1.10 -5.46 8.00
CA VAL A 296 0.57 -5.09 9.31
C VAL A 296 0.76 -3.58 9.49
N HIS A 297 -0.27 -2.92 10.00
CA HIS A 297 -0.17 -1.51 10.37
C HIS A 297 0.91 -1.34 11.47
N PRO A 298 1.78 -0.32 11.38
CA PRO A 298 2.95 -0.22 12.28
C PRO A 298 2.61 0.05 13.75
N THR A 299 1.49 0.72 14.03
CA THR A 299 1.12 1.16 15.39
C THR A 299 -0.25 0.69 15.89
N GLN A 300 -1.10 0.13 15.02
CA GLN A 300 -2.48 -0.25 15.34
C GLN A 300 -2.65 -1.75 15.08
N PRO A 301 -3.59 -2.44 15.75
CA PRO A 301 -3.83 -3.87 15.54
C PRO A 301 -4.62 -4.11 14.25
N ILE A 302 -4.14 -3.60 13.11
CA ILE A 302 -4.76 -3.70 11.80
C ILE A 302 -3.87 -4.55 10.90
N LEU A 303 -4.46 -5.58 10.30
CA LEU A 303 -3.87 -6.36 9.22
C LEU A 303 -4.50 -5.91 7.90
N LEU A 304 -3.66 -5.71 6.88
CA LEU A 304 -4.05 -5.35 5.53
C LEU A 304 -3.89 -6.57 4.62
N SER A 305 -4.89 -6.84 3.78
CA SER A 305 -4.84 -7.90 2.78
C SER A 305 -5.17 -7.38 1.39
N GLY A 306 -4.39 -7.79 0.39
CA GLY A 306 -4.59 -7.48 -1.01
C GLY A 306 -4.83 -8.74 -1.81
N ASP A 307 -5.93 -8.80 -2.57
CA ASP A 307 -6.29 -9.98 -3.34
C ASP A 307 -6.12 -9.83 -4.86
N SER A 308 -6.30 -10.94 -5.58
CA SER A 308 -6.22 -10.99 -7.04
C SER A 308 -7.32 -10.19 -7.77
N ARG A 309 -8.30 -9.64 -7.06
CA ARG A 309 -9.41 -8.81 -7.58
C ARG A 309 -9.26 -7.33 -7.22
N SER A 310 -8.03 -6.89 -6.90
CA SER A 310 -7.69 -5.53 -6.46
C SER A 310 -8.32 -5.11 -5.12
N ARG A 311 -8.96 -6.02 -4.36
CA ARG A 311 -9.59 -5.64 -3.09
C ARG A 311 -8.51 -5.46 -2.03
N LEU A 312 -8.55 -4.33 -1.34
CA LEU A 312 -7.75 -4.03 -0.16
C LEU A 312 -8.67 -4.09 1.05
N SER A 313 -8.50 -5.09 1.92
CA SER A 313 -9.33 -5.27 3.11
C SER A 313 -8.53 -5.08 4.39
N LEU A 314 -9.18 -4.53 5.40
CA LEU A 314 -8.65 -4.26 6.73
C LEU A 314 -9.28 -5.25 7.70
N TRP A 315 -8.45 -5.78 8.59
CA TRP A 315 -8.85 -6.80 9.57
C TRP A 315 -8.29 -6.43 10.93
N HIS A 316 -9.02 -6.75 12.00
CA HIS A 316 -8.48 -6.65 13.34
C HIS A 316 -7.49 -7.79 13.56
N ALA A 317 -6.21 -7.46 13.72
CA ALA A 317 -5.09 -8.39 13.65
C ALA A 317 -5.14 -9.49 14.72
N GLN A 318 -5.75 -9.23 15.88
CA GLN A 318 -5.82 -10.21 16.96
C GLN A 318 -7.03 -11.16 16.84
N THR A 319 -8.11 -10.72 16.21
CA THR A 319 -9.39 -11.48 16.18
C THR A 319 -9.71 -12.04 14.80
N GLY A 320 -9.07 -11.52 13.75
CA GLY A 320 -9.43 -11.84 12.37
C GLY A 320 -10.74 -11.21 11.92
N GLU A 321 -11.32 -10.31 12.71
CA GLU A 321 -12.58 -9.63 12.36
C GLU A 321 -12.36 -8.69 11.17
N HIS A 322 -13.27 -8.74 10.19
CA HIS A 322 -13.26 -7.81 9.06
C HIS A 322 -13.67 -6.41 9.53
N LEU A 323 -12.85 -5.40 9.24
CA LEU A 323 -13.09 -4.01 9.65
C LEU A 323 -13.67 -3.17 8.51
N ASP A 324 -13.03 -3.20 7.36
CA ASP A 324 -13.44 -2.43 6.18
C ASP A 324 -12.84 -3.05 4.90
N THR A 325 -13.41 -2.71 3.76
CA THR A 325 -12.80 -2.98 2.45
C THR A 325 -12.72 -1.68 1.69
N LEU A 326 -11.49 -1.26 1.40
CA LEU A 326 -11.24 -0.08 0.60
C LEU A 326 -11.69 -0.32 -0.85
N PRO A 327 -12.25 0.72 -1.51
CA PRO A 327 -12.79 0.58 -2.85
C PRO A 327 -11.80 -0.05 -3.83
N SER A 328 -12.31 -0.87 -4.75
CA SER A 328 -11.55 -1.36 -5.90
C SER A 328 -12.20 -0.86 -7.18
N TRP A 329 -11.40 -0.29 -8.08
CA TRP A 329 -11.89 0.23 -9.37
C TRP A 329 -11.26 -0.44 -10.57
N THR A 330 -10.50 -1.50 -10.34
CA THR A 330 -9.83 -2.27 -11.38
C THR A 330 -10.01 -3.77 -11.13
N TYR A 331 -9.89 -4.57 -12.19
CA TYR A 331 -9.78 -6.03 -12.10
C TYR A 331 -8.33 -6.43 -12.36
N ARG A 332 -7.42 -6.07 -11.45
CA ARG A 332 -5.99 -6.39 -11.53
C ARG A 332 -5.48 -6.89 -10.18
N ALA A 333 -4.54 -7.82 -10.15
CA ALA A 333 -4.08 -8.31 -8.86
C ALA A 333 -3.38 -7.20 -8.06
N THR A 334 -3.56 -7.21 -6.74
CA THR A 334 -2.70 -6.45 -5.83
C THR A 334 -1.48 -7.28 -5.50
N HIS A 335 -0.30 -6.84 -5.94
CA HIS A 335 0.93 -7.61 -5.75
C HIS A 335 1.64 -7.28 -4.43
N GLN A 336 1.51 -6.05 -3.94
CA GLN A 336 2.12 -5.61 -2.69
C GLN A 336 1.31 -4.49 -2.05
N ILE A 337 1.32 -4.48 -0.71
CA ILE A 337 0.77 -3.44 0.14
C ILE A 337 1.89 -3.00 1.08
N VAL A 338 2.10 -1.70 1.22
CA VAL A 338 3.05 -1.12 2.17
C VAL A 338 2.37 0.03 2.91
N PRO A 339 2.20 -0.05 4.24
CA PRO A 339 1.82 1.13 5.03
C PRO A 339 3.03 2.08 5.17
N SER A 340 2.78 3.39 5.29
CA SER A 340 3.81 4.35 5.70
C SER A 340 4.30 4.03 7.11
N ALA A 341 5.48 4.53 7.49
CA ALA A 341 6.06 4.30 8.81
C ALA A 341 5.16 4.77 9.97
N ASN A 342 4.37 5.84 9.77
CA ASN A 342 3.38 6.32 10.73
C ASN A 342 2.02 5.60 10.64
N GLY A 343 1.80 4.78 9.60
CA GLY A 343 0.58 4.02 9.35
C GLY A 343 -0.58 4.80 8.71
N GLU A 344 -0.45 6.11 8.56
CA GLU A 344 -1.52 6.97 8.02
C GLU A 344 -1.81 6.71 6.54
N MET A 345 -0.82 6.21 5.80
CA MET A 345 -0.91 5.98 4.35
C MET A 345 -0.75 4.50 4.02
N ILE A 346 -1.50 4.03 3.03
CA ILE A 346 -1.33 2.70 2.43
C ILE A 346 -1.01 2.85 0.96
N PHE A 347 0.08 2.22 0.54
CA PHE A 347 0.53 2.14 -0.84
C PHE A 347 0.23 0.75 -1.38
N GLN A 348 -0.62 0.68 -2.40
CA GLN A 348 -1.10 -0.56 -2.98
C GLN A 348 -0.67 -0.61 -4.45
N THR A 349 0.11 -1.61 -4.84
CA THR A 349 0.37 -1.84 -6.27
C THR A 349 -0.88 -2.41 -6.92
N CYS A 350 -1.33 -1.79 -8.02
CA CYS A 350 -2.55 -2.20 -8.69
C CYS A 350 -2.56 -1.79 -10.15
N GLY A 351 -2.62 -2.77 -11.06
CA GLY A 351 -2.43 -2.50 -12.49
C GLY A 351 -1.07 -1.87 -12.74
N SER A 352 -0.98 -0.83 -13.58
CA SER A 352 0.27 -0.18 -13.96
C SER A 352 0.69 1.00 -13.06
N GLY A 353 0.15 1.08 -11.85
CA GLY A 353 0.47 2.17 -10.93
C GLY A 353 0.34 1.77 -9.46
N ILE A 354 0.48 2.78 -8.62
CA ILE A 354 0.38 2.65 -7.17
C ILE A 354 -0.79 3.49 -6.70
N ASN A 355 -1.79 2.85 -6.13
CA ASN A 355 -2.89 3.52 -5.44
C ASN A 355 -2.41 3.93 -4.04
N ILE A 356 -2.73 5.16 -3.65
CA ILE A 356 -2.35 5.72 -2.36
C ILE A 356 -3.64 6.02 -1.60
N TRP A 357 -3.72 5.51 -0.39
CA TRP A 357 -4.88 5.61 0.48
C TRP A 357 -4.50 6.25 1.80
N HIS A 358 -5.37 7.06 2.36
CA HIS A 358 -5.29 7.50 3.75
C HIS A 358 -6.03 6.47 4.61
N GLN A 359 -5.31 5.74 5.46
CA GLN A 359 -5.83 4.60 6.20
C GLN A 359 -6.96 4.99 7.17
N PRO A 360 -6.82 6.01 8.04
CA PRO A 360 -7.84 6.30 9.05
C PRO A 360 -9.22 6.61 8.45
N THR A 361 -9.25 7.27 7.29
CA THR A 361 -10.51 7.66 6.61
C THR A 361 -10.90 6.71 5.48
N GLY A 362 -10.03 5.76 5.09
CA GLY A 362 -10.20 4.90 3.92
C GLY A 362 -10.26 5.66 2.59
N TRP A 363 -9.75 6.88 2.56
CA TRP A 363 -9.87 7.77 1.42
C TRP A 363 -8.79 7.50 0.37
N PHE A 364 -9.16 7.59 -0.91
CA PHE A 364 -8.21 7.62 -2.01
C PHE A 364 -7.49 8.95 -2.19
N VAL A 365 -6.21 8.98 -1.83
CA VAL A 365 -5.37 10.15 -1.98
C VAL A 365 -5.01 10.36 -3.44
N GLY A 366 -4.55 9.34 -4.15
CA GLY A 366 -4.15 9.50 -5.54
C GLY A 366 -3.52 8.26 -6.13
N LYS A 367 -3.09 8.36 -7.38
CA LYS A 367 -2.39 7.29 -8.09
C LYS A 367 -1.08 7.79 -8.67
N LEU A 368 -0.01 7.05 -8.45
CA LEU A 368 1.24 7.23 -9.18
C LEU A 368 1.16 6.42 -10.47
N GLU A 369 1.18 7.11 -11.60
CA GLU A 369 1.09 6.51 -12.93
C GLU A 369 2.37 6.77 -13.73
N GLY A 370 2.81 5.76 -14.49
CA GLY A 370 3.98 5.91 -15.35
C GLY A 370 4.64 4.61 -15.78
N HIS A 371 4.38 3.49 -15.10
CA HIS A 371 4.76 2.17 -15.61
C HIS A 371 3.89 1.78 -16.81
N ARG A 372 4.47 1.01 -17.73
CA ARG A 372 3.74 0.53 -18.92
C ARG A 372 2.93 -0.74 -18.64
N TRP A 373 3.41 -1.59 -17.75
CA TRP A 373 2.80 -2.86 -17.38
C TRP A 373 2.58 -2.92 -15.87
N ALA A 374 2.18 -4.08 -15.36
CA ALA A 374 1.77 -4.21 -13.95
C ALA A 374 2.91 -3.79 -13.01
N THR A 375 2.58 -3.00 -12.00
CA THR A 375 3.47 -2.69 -10.88
C THR A 375 3.47 -3.88 -9.95
N THR A 376 4.63 -4.48 -9.77
CA THR A 376 4.82 -5.75 -9.04
C THR A 376 5.28 -5.51 -7.62
N ALA A 377 6.01 -4.43 -7.37
CA ALA A 377 6.55 -4.11 -6.06
C ALA A 377 6.57 -2.60 -5.80
N VAL A 378 6.46 -2.23 -4.52
CA VAL A 378 6.58 -0.87 -4.02
C VAL A 378 7.27 -0.89 -2.66
N VAL A 379 8.12 0.09 -2.40
CA VAL A 379 8.66 0.41 -1.07
C VAL A 379 8.63 1.92 -0.86
N VAL A 380 8.60 2.34 0.40
CA VAL A 380 8.49 3.76 0.79
C VAL A 380 9.54 4.05 1.84
N SER A 381 10.23 5.19 1.71
CA SER A 381 11.20 5.64 2.70
C SER A 381 10.52 5.93 4.06
N HIS A 382 11.27 5.79 5.16
CA HIS A 382 10.73 6.04 6.51
C HIS A 382 10.09 7.43 6.67
N ASP A 383 10.60 8.45 5.98
CA ASP A 383 10.06 9.81 6.00
C ASP A 383 8.88 10.05 5.04
N GLY A 384 8.50 9.04 4.24
CA GLY A 384 7.44 9.10 3.25
C GLY A 384 7.75 9.96 2.02
N LYS A 385 8.95 10.54 1.91
CA LYS A 385 9.28 11.48 0.81
C LYS A 385 9.71 10.79 -0.48
N THR A 386 10.09 9.53 -0.40
CA THR A 386 10.53 8.75 -1.55
C THR A 386 9.72 7.48 -1.65
N ILE A 387 9.13 7.25 -2.81
CA ILE A 387 8.49 5.98 -3.16
C ILE A 387 9.33 5.35 -4.27
N ILE A 388 9.53 4.05 -4.21
CA ILE A 388 10.22 3.29 -5.24
C ILE A 388 9.27 2.20 -5.71
N SER A 389 9.10 2.08 -7.02
CA SER A 389 8.23 1.06 -7.61
C SER A 389 8.94 0.28 -8.69
N ALA A 390 8.56 -0.97 -8.84
CA ALA A 390 9.05 -1.84 -9.89
C ALA A 390 7.90 -2.49 -10.64
N SER A 391 8.17 -2.94 -11.87
CA SER A 391 7.14 -3.42 -12.78
C SER A 391 7.65 -4.53 -13.68
N ASP A 392 6.69 -5.28 -14.23
CA ASP A 392 6.86 -6.15 -15.40
C ASP A 392 7.53 -5.43 -16.59
N ASP A 393 7.41 -4.10 -16.68
CA ASP A 393 8.06 -3.31 -17.73
C ASP A 393 9.59 -3.22 -17.62
N LYS A 394 10.16 -3.95 -16.64
CA LYS A 394 11.59 -4.13 -16.39
C LYS A 394 12.28 -2.87 -15.90
N THR A 395 11.50 -1.91 -15.40
CA THR A 395 12.00 -0.66 -14.88
C THR A 395 11.69 -0.49 -13.40
N ILE A 396 12.57 0.25 -12.74
CA ILE A 396 12.36 0.77 -11.39
C ILE A 396 12.14 2.27 -11.52
N LYS A 397 11.14 2.82 -10.83
CA LYS A 397 10.87 4.25 -10.79
C LYS A 397 11.00 4.78 -9.37
N ILE A 398 11.63 5.94 -9.24
CA ILE A 398 11.75 6.69 -8.00
C ILE A 398 10.83 7.91 -8.09
N TRP A 399 9.95 8.06 -7.12
CA TRP A 399 8.93 9.11 -7.06
C TRP A 399 9.16 10.00 -5.84
N GLN A 400 9.18 11.31 -6.07
CA GLN A 400 9.34 12.37 -5.07
C GLN A 400 8.59 13.63 -5.52
#